data_AF-A0AAU3YH91-F1
#
_entry.id   AF-A0AAU3YH91-F1
#
_cell.length_a   1.000
_cell.length_b   1.000
_cell.length_c   1.000
_cell.angle_alpha   90.00
_cell.angle_beta   90.00
_cell.angle_gamma   90.00
#
_symmetry.space_group_name_H-M   'P 1'
#
loop_
_entity.id
_entity.type
_entity.pdbx_description
1 polymer ?
#
loop_
_entity_poly.entity_id
_entity_poly.type
_entity_poly.pdbx_seq_one_letter_code
_entity_poly.pdbx_strand_id
1 'polypeptide(L)'
;MSRKKKASNRHSNVPGNPVRRLMHSVYDQIPPFTTCKGLCVDQCTQAVMTSKGERDTILKRHGIELLPAAPEGSEKPCPALVDGQCSVYADRPLICRLYGVAEGLLCPHGCVPDTEKGIPAENALMVLAEFMAATGDDPKMVDAVQAARKNPELRRRVAELFKRGQTGMMTRVLDEMK
;
A
#
# COMPACT_ATOMS: atom_id res chain seq x y z
N MET A 1 -0.66 -21.31 33.50
CA MET A 1 0.55 -20.87 32.77
C MET A 1 0.13 -20.36 31.40
N SER A 2 0.11 -19.04 31.17
CA SER A 2 -0.22 -18.50 29.84
C SER A 2 0.75 -17.36 29.51
N ARG A 3 1.76 -17.66 28.67
CA ARG A 3 2.75 -16.68 28.20
C ARG A 3 2.11 -15.88 27.06
N LYS A 4 1.60 -14.69 27.37
CA LYS A 4 1.28 -13.66 26.36
C LYS A 4 2.55 -13.34 25.57
N LYS A 5 2.65 -13.82 24.31
CA LYS A 5 3.69 -13.38 23.38
C LYS A 5 3.44 -11.90 23.08
N LYS A 6 4.27 -11.02 23.65
CA LYS A 6 4.37 -9.62 23.21
C LYS A 6 4.74 -9.64 21.72
N ALA A 7 3.95 -8.97 20.88
CA ALA A 7 4.35 -8.68 19.51
C ALA A 7 5.69 -7.95 19.57
N SER A 8 6.75 -8.67 19.20
CA SER A 8 8.11 -8.14 19.13
C SER A 8 8.11 -7.05 18.07
N ASN A 9 8.28 -5.81 18.51
CA ASN A 9 8.49 -4.65 17.66
C ASN A 9 9.82 -4.85 16.92
N ARG A 10 9.76 -5.51 15.75
CA ARG A 10 10.92 -5.88 14.93
C ARG A 10 11.51 -4.70 14.17
N HIS A 11 10.91 -3.52 14.25
CA HIS A 11 11.29 -2.35 13.46
C HIS A 11 11.93 -1.23 14.31
N SER A 12 12.09 -1.40 15.63
CA SER A 12 12.58 -0.34 16.53
C SER A 12 14.02 0.12 16.30
N ASN A 13 14.79 -0.55 15.43
CA ASN A 13 16.22 -0.29 15.31
C ASN A 13 16.72 -0.32 13.85
N VAL A 14 15.96 0.25 12.91
CA VAL A 14 16.41 0.40 11.51
C VAL A 14 17.23 1.69 11.37
N PRO A 15 18.57 1.63 11.20
CA PRO A 15 19.37 2.82 10.93
C PRO A 15 19.11 3.25 9.48
N GLY A 16 18.78 4.53 9.28
CA GLY A 16 18.62 5.09 7.93
C GLY A 16 17.60 6.22 7.86
N ASN A 17 17.74 6.99 6.78
CA ASN A 17 16.89 8.08 6.26
C ASN A 17 15.53 8.24 6.98
N PRO A 18 15.18 9.43 7.51
CA PRO A 18 13.87 9.69 8.15
C PRO A 18 12.66 9.21 7.34
N VAL A 19 12.74 9.24 6.00
CA VAL A 19 11.73 8.69 5.10
C VAL A 19 11.52 7.19 5.31
N ARG A 20 12.60 6.41 5.43
CA ARG A 20 12.53 4.96 5.65
C ARG A 20 11.89 4.62 6.99
N ARG A 21 12.17 5.40 8.04
CA ARG A 21 11.52 5.24 9.35
C ARG A 21 10.02 5.53 9.26
N LEU A 22 9.64 6.59 8.54
CA LEU A 22 8.25 6.92 8.30
C LEU A 22 7.53 5.81 7.50
N MET A 23 8.15 5.30 6.43
CA MET A 23 7.61 4.15 5.67
C MET A 23 7.34 2.94 6.55
N HIS A 24 8.28 2.54 7.41
CA HIS A 24 8.06 1.41 8.32
C HIS A 24 6.95 1.70 9.35
N SER A 25 6.88 2.92 9.89
CA SER A 25 5.80 3.30 10.80
C SER A 25 4.42 3.27 10.15
N VAL A 26 4.35 3.51 8.84
CA VAL A 26 3.14 3.36 8.03
C VAL A 26 2.81 1.87 7.84
N TYR A 27 3.80 1.02 7.58
CA TYR A 27 3.60 -0.42 7.44
C TYR A 27 3.12 -1.08 8.74
N ASP A 28 3.59 -0.59 9.89
CA ASP A 28 3.18 -1.08 11.21
C ASP A 28 1.69 -0.81 11.52
N GLN A 29 1.04 0.10 10.79
CA GLN A 29 -0.41 0.35 10.92
C GLN A 29 -1.26 -0.71 10.19
N ILE A 30 -0.64 -1.57 9.36
CA ILE A 30 -1.34 -2.60 8.60
C ILE A 30 -1.42 -3.87 9.46
N PRO A 31 -2.63 -4.39 9.76
CA PRO A 31 -2.75 -5.60 10.54
C PRO A 31 -2.09 -6.78 9.82
N PRO A 32 -1.51 -7.73 10.57
CA PRO A 32 -0.97 -8.94 9.98
C PRO A 32 -2.07 -9.72 9.25
N PHE A 33 -1.64 -10.47 8.25
CA PHE A 33 -2.54 -11.21 7.37
C PHE A 33 -2.10 -12.67 7.27
N THR A 34 -2.24 -13.39 8.39
CA THR A 34 -1.69 -14.74 8.55
C THR A 34 -2.44 -15.81 7.79
N THR A 35 -3.70 -15.57 7.45
CA THR A 35 -4.53 -16.52 6.68
C THR A 35 -4.38 -16.36 5.16
N CYS A 36 -3.38 -15.61 4.69
CA CYS A 36 -3.14 -15.41 3.25
C CYS A 36 -2.76 -16.73 2.58
N LYS A 37 -3.48 -17.09 1.50
CA LYS A 37 -3.25 -18.32 0.72
C LYS A 37 -2.19 -18.19 -0.39
N GLY A 38 -1.69 -16.98 -0.64
CA GLY A 38 -0.70 -16.74 -1.71
C GLY A 38 -1.25 -16.83 -3.14
N LEU A 39 -2.56 -16.88 -3.33
CA LEU A 39 -3.21 -17.08 -4.64
C LEU A 39 -3.36 -15.81 -5.49
N CYS A 40 -2.92 -14.66 -4.99
CA CYS A 40 -3.08 -13.37 -5.69
C CYS A 40 -2.28 -13.26 -7.00
N VAL A 41 -1.47 -14.28 -7.34
CA VAL A 41 -0.61 -14.31 -8.52
C VAL A 41 -1.38 -14.15 -9.84
N ASP A 42 -2.62 -14.66 -9.90
CA ASP A 42 -3.50 -14.53 -11.06
C ASP A 42 -3.94 -13.08 -11.32
N GLN A 43 -3.75 -12.20 -10.34
CA GLN A 43 -4.12 -10.78 -10.38
C GLN A 43 -2.89 -9.87 -10.26
N CYS A 44 -1.68 -10.45 -10.19
CA CYS A 44 -0.44 -9.69 -10.01
C CYS A 44 0.02 -9.10 -11.35
N THR A 45 -0.27 -7.83 -11.57
CA THR A 45 0.14 -7.09 -12.77
C THR A 45 1.27 -6.12 -12.48
N GLN A 46 1.91 -5.64 -13.55
CA GLN A 46 2.94 -4.61 -13.50
C GLN A 46 2.38 -3.22 -13.14
N ALA A 47 1.07 -2.99 -13.32
CA ALA A 47 0.39 -1.73 -13.04
C ALA A 47 0.09 -1.54 -11.54
N VAL A 48 1.13 -1.57 -10.70
CA VAL A 48 1.01 -1.34 -9.26
C VAL A 48 1.56 0.02 -8.87
N MET A 49 0.81 0.73 -8.03
CA MET A 49 1.20 2.03 -7.52
C MET A 49 2.31 1.88 -6.49
N THR A 50 3.55 2.05 -6.93
CA THR A 50 4.76 1.94 -6.12
C THR A 50 5.44 3.31 -6.01
N SER A 51 5.98 3.61 -4.83
CA SER A 51 6.85 4.77 -4.63
C SER A 51 8.22 4.53 -5.27
N LYS A 52 8.95 5.61 -5.56
CA LYS A 52 10.36 5.48 -5.96
C LYS A 52 11.18 4.75 -4.88
N GLY A 53 10.92 5.04 -3.61
CA GLY A 53 11.65 4.44 -2.49
C GLY A 53 11.48 2.91 -2.39
N GLU A 54 10.28 2.40 -2.67
CA GLU A 54 10.04 0.95 -2.74
C GLU A 54 10.72 0.31 -3.93
N ARG A 55 10.60 0.93 -5.11
CA ARG A 55 11.26 0.43 -6.33
C ARG A 55 12.76 0.35 -6.14
N ASP A 56 13.38 1.39 -5.61
CA ASP A 56 14.81 1.42 -5.30
C ASP A 56 15.19 0.32 -4.29
N THR A 57 14.35 0.09 -3.27
CA THR A 57 14.58 -0.94 -2.25
C THR A 57 14.51 -2.34 -2.85
N ILE A 58 13.50 -2.60 -3.68
CA ILE A 58 13.30 -3.88 -4.35
C ILE A 58 14.42 -4.15 -5.35
N LEU A 59 14.78 -3.16 -6.16
CA LEU A 59 15.89 -3.25 -7.11
C LEU A 59 17.20 -3.58 -6.39
N LYS A 60 17.53 -2.86 -5.31
CA LYS A 60 18.78 -3.07 -4.57
C LYS A 60 18.87 -4.43 -3.86
N ARG A 61 17.74 -4.94 -3.36
CA ARG A 61 17.73 -6.19 -2.55
C ARG A 61 17.50 -7.44 -3.38
N HIS A 62 16.77 -7.32 -4.48
CA HIS A 62 16.30 -8.46 -5.26
C HIS A 62 16.73 -8.42 -6.74
N GLY A 63 17.32 -7.31 -7.20
CA GLY A 63 17.68 -7.14 -8.61
C GLY A 63 16.46 -7.03 -9.54
N ILE A 64 15.28 -6.77 -8.99
CA ILE A 64 14.01 -6.71 -9.74
C ILE A 64 13.64 -5.25 -9.97
N GLU A 65 13.45 -4.88 -11.22
CA GLU A 65 12.94 -3.58 -11.59
C GLU A 65 11.41 -3.59 -11.64
N LEU A 66 10.78 -3.00 -10.62
CA LEU A 66 9.36 -2.66 -10.69
C LEU A 66 9.22 -1.38 -11.53
N LEU A 67 8.21 -1.32 -12.39
CA LEU A 67 7.89 -0.09 -13.10
C LEU A 67 7.02 0.83 -12.24
N PRO A 68 7.06 2.16 -12.46
CA PRO A 68 5.99 3.04 -11.99
C PRO A 68 4.64 2.59 -12.53
N ALA A 69 3.56 3.04 -11.87
CA ALA A 69 2.19 2.70 -12.23
C ALA A 69 2.02 2.83 -13.75
N ALA A 70 1.86 1.69 -14.43
CA ALA A 70 1.61 1.67 -15.85
C ALA A 70 0.19 2.19 -16.13
N PRO A 71 -0.08 2.73 -17.33
CA PRO A 71 -1.44 3.02 -17.75
C PRO A 71 -2.33 1.79 -17.58
N GLU A 72 -3.58 2.05 -17.20
CA GLU A 72 -4.62 1.03 -17.01
C GLU A 72 -4.65 0.06 -18.22
N GLY A 73 -4.73 -1.24 -17.96
CA GLY A 73 -4.72 -2.26 -19.01
C GLY A 73 -3.34 -2.76 -19.44
N SER A 74 -2.25 -2.42 -18.74
CA SER A 74 -0.99 -3.15 -18.94
C SER A 74 -1.12 -4.58 -18.38
N GLU A 75 -1.46 -5.53 -19.24
CA GLU A 75 -1.65 -6.96 -18.89
C GLU A 75 -0.35 -7.70 -18.58
N LYS A 76 0.78 -7.00 -18.48
CA LYS A 76 2.06 -7.65 -18.20
C LYS A 76 2.07 -8.18 -16.76
N PRO A 77 2.46 -9.46 -16.55
CA PRO A 77 2.66 -10.01 -15.22
C PRO A 77 3.65 -9.15 -14.42
N CYS A 78 3.45 -9.10 -13.11
CA CYS A 78 4.38 -8.42 -12.21
C CYS A 78 5.80 -9.03 -12.35
N PRO A 79 6.86 -8.23 -12.53
CA PRO A 79 8.23 -8.75 -12.70
C PRO A 79 8.80 -9.42 -11.44
N ALA A 80 8.13 -9.26 -10.29
CA ALA A 80 8.46 -10.00 -9.07
C ALA A 80 7.75 -11.36 -8.94
N LEU A 81 7.02 -11.79 -9.97
CA LEU A 81 6.43 -13.12 -10.03
C LEU A 81 7.46 -14.10 -10.59
N VAL A 82 7.90 -15.05 -9.76
CA VAL A 82 8.85 -16.11 -10.13
C VAL A 82 8.25 -17.44 -9.68
N ASP A 83 8.19 -18.41 -10.59
CA ASP A 83 7.66 -19.77 -10.32
C ASP A 83 6.29 -19.78 -9.62
N GLY A 84 5.40 -18.88 -10.04
CA GLY A 84 4.05 -18.77 -9.47
C GLY A 84 4.01 -18.23 -8.04
N GLN A 85 5.04 -17.53 -7.58
CA GLN A 85 5.10 -16.89 -6.26
C GLN A 85 5.72 -15.49 -6.32
N CYS A 86 5.35 -14.65 -5.35
CA CYS A 86 5.97 -13.33 -5.21
C CYS A 86 7.37 -13.47 -4.58
N SER A 87 8.42 -13.30 -5.38
CA SER A 87 9.81 -13.42 -4.93
C SER A 87 10.21 -12.34 -3.91
N VAL A 88 9.48 -11.21 -3.89
CA VAL A 88 9.70 -10.08 -2.96
C VAL A 88 8.67 -10.02 -1.84
N TYR A 89 8.00 -11.13 -1.50
CA TYR A 89 6.86 -11.15 -0.56
C TYR A 89 7.10 -10.37 0.74
N ALA A 90 8.30 -10.50 1.33
CA ALA A 90 8.68 -9.83 2.58
C ALA A 90 8.91 -8.32 2.42
N ASP A 91 9.34 -7.88 1.24
CA ASP A 91 9.64 -6.49 0.89
C ASP A 91 8.54 -5.90 -0.02
N ARG A 92 7.34 -6.50 -0.03
CA ARG A 92 6.23 -6.06 -0.86
C ARG A 92 5.92 -4.56 -0.67
N PRO A 93 5.60 -3.84 -1.76
CA PRO A 93 5.13 -2.47 -1.67
C PRO A 93 3.87 -2.31 -0.82
N LEU A 94 3.62 -1.10 -0.35
CA LEU A 94 2.50 -0.69 0.48
C LEU A 94 1.17 -1.08 -0.16
N ILE A 95 0.99 -0.79 -1.45
CA ILE A 95 -0.25 -1.14 -2.15
C ILE A 95 -0.52 -2.65 -2.10
N CYS A 96 0.54 -3.47 -2.21
CA CYS A 96 0.45 -4.92 -2.11
C CYS A 96 0.20 -5.41 -0.66
N ARG A 97 0.53 -4.61 0.36
CA ARG A 97 0.22 -4.89 1.78
C ARG A 97 -1.20 -4.49 2.15
N LEU A 98 -1.72 -3.44 1.53
CA LEU A 98 -3.13 -3.03 1.66
C LEU A 98 -4.07 -4.00 0.92
N TYR A 99 -3.57 -4.70 -0.10
CA TYR A 99 -4.34 -5.70 -0.82
C TYR A 99 -4.77 -6.88 0.09
N GLY A 100 -6.07 -7.14 0.08
CA GLY A 100 -6.79 -8.06 0.94
C GLY A 100 -6.97 -7.59 2.39
N VAL A 101 -6.50 -6.39 2.73
CA VAL A 101 -6.59 -5.82 4.08
C VAL A 101 -7.49 -4.58 4.11
N ALA A 102 -7.44 -3.74 3.07
CA ALA A 102 -8.19 -2.50 2.98
C ALA A 102 -9.57 -2.68 2.33
N GLU A 103 -10.57 -1.97 2.84
CA GLU A 103 -11.87 -1.81 2.16
C GLU A 103 -11.67 -1.18 0.78
N GLY A 104 -12.18 -1.82 -0.27
CA GLY A 104 -11.93 -1.44 -1.68
C GLY A 104 -10.79 -2.21 -2.34
N LEU A 105 -9.93 -2.90 -1.57
CA LEU A 105 -8.90 -3.81 -2.08
C LEU A 105 -9.07 -5.21 -1.48
N LEU A 106 -10.25 -5.79 -1.56
CA LEU A 106 -10.54 -7.07 -0.92
C LEU A 106 -9.85 -8.25 -1.64
N CYS A 107 -9.53 -9.31 -0.91
CA CYS A 107 -8.94 -10.51 -1.48
C CYS A 107 -10.03 -11.33 -2.20
N PRO A 108 -9.88 -11.62 -3.51
CA PRO A 108 -10.87 -12.41 -4.25
C PRO A 108 -10.95 -13.87 -3.80
N HIS A 109 -9.94 -14.36 -3.06
CA HIS A 109 -9.89 -15.72 -2.53
C HIS A 109 -10.42 -15.85 -1.09
N GLY A 110 -11.09 -14.82 -0.59
CA GLY A 110 -11.74 -14.80 0.73
C GLY A 110 -10.77 -14.78 1.90
N CYS A 111 -9.51 -14.37 1.69
CA CYS A 111 -8.56 -14.17 2.78
C CYS A 111 -8.94 -12.88 3.53
N VAL A 112 -8.91 -12.90 4.86
CA VAL A 112 -9.19 -11.72 5.72
C VAL A 112 -8.01 -11.43 6.67
N PRO A 113 -7.72 -10.17 7.01
CA PRO A 113 -6.67 -9.82 7.96
C PRO A 113 -6.99 -10.39 9.36
N ASP A 114 -5.97 -10.46 10.22
CA ASP A 114 -6.08 -11.04 11.57
C ASP A 114 -6.95 -10.20 12.52
N THR A 115 -7.38 -9.02 12.08
CA THR A 115 -8.37 -8.18 12.77
C THR A 115 -9.75 -8.42 12.18
N GLU A 116 -10.77 -8.59 13.03
CA GLU A 116 -12.16 -8.90 12.60
C GLU A 116 -12.72 -7.93 11.55
N LYS A 117 -12.21 -6.70 11.53
CA LYS A 117 -12.49 -5.68 10.53
C LYS A 117 -11.13 -5.28 9.96
N GLY A 118 -10.98 -5.38 8.64
CA GLY A 118 -9.80 -4.86 7.95
C GLY A 118 -9.64 -3.35 8.11
N ILE A 119 -8.79 -2.74 7.30
CA ILE A 119 -8.59 -1.29 7.34
C ILE A 119 -9.74 -0.60 6.58
N PRO A 120 -10.49 0.33 7.20
CA PRO A 120 -11.47 1.16 6.47
C PRO A 120 -10.83 1.91 5.32
N ALA A 121 -11.57 2.16 4.23
CA ALA A 121 -11.02 2.79 3.02
C ALA A 121 -10.36 4.15 3.32
N GLU A 122 -10.95 4.94 4.23
CA GLU A 122 -10.40 6.21 4.70
C GLU A 122 -9.00 6.04 5.30
N ASN A 123 -8.81 5.03 6.15
CA ASN A 123 -7.53 4.78 6.80
C ASN A 123 -6.50 4.24 5.79
N ALA A 124 -6.91 3.36 4.89
CA ALA A 124 -6.03 2.82 3.86
C ALA A 124 -5.52 3.93 2.92
N LEU A 125 -6.41 4.85 2.54
CA LEU A 125 -6.07 6.03 1.77
C LEU A 125 -5.11 6.94 2.55
N MET A 126 -5.37 7.20 3.83
CA MET A 126 -4.46 8.03 4.65
C MET A 126 -3.06 7.42 4.74
N VAL A 127 -2.95 6.11 4.96
CA VAL A 127 -1.69 5.36 4.96
C VAL A 127 -0.97 5.51 3.62
N LEU A 128 -1.69 5.30 2.51
CA LEU A 128 -1.17 5.41 1.15
C LEU A 128 -0.69 6.83 0.81
N ALA A 129 -1.43 7.82 1.28
CA ALA A 129 -1.17 9.23 1.09
C ALA A 129 0.05 9.68 1.92
N GLU A 130 0.08 9.35 3.22
CA GLU A 130 1.24 9.63 4.10
C GLU A 130 2.52 8.98 3.56
N PHE A 131 2.39 7.80 2.98
CA PHE A 131 3.49 7.09 2.36
C PHE A 131 4.05 7.80 1.12
N MET A 132 3.21 8.18 0.17
CA MET A 132 3.65 8.95 -1.00
C MET A 132 4.30 10.27 -0.62
N ALA A 133 3.72 10.94 0.39
CA ALA A 133 4.26 12.18 0.92
C ALA A 133 5.65 11.96 1.53
N ALA A 134 5.85 10.87 2.26
CA ALA A 134 7.15 10.51 2.83
C ALA A 134 8.20 10.24 1.75
N THR A 135 7.82 9.59 0.66
CA THR A 135 8.76 9.14 -0.39
C THR A 135 9.11 10.22 -1.41
N GLY A 136 8.48 11.41 -1.32
CA GLY A 136 8.74 12.53 -2.22
C GLY A 136 8.13 12.33 -3.61
N ASP A 137 7.14 11.44 -3.72
CA ASP A 137 6.40 11.22 -4.96
C ASP A 137 5.25 12.25 -5.04
N ASP A 138 5.39 13.22 -5.96
CA ASP A 138 4.49 14.36 -6.24
C ASP A 138 4.20 15.34 -5.06
N PRO A 139 4.78 16.56 -5.05
CA PRO A 139 4.48 17.60 -4.07
C PRO A 139 2.99 17.95 -3.94
N LYS A 140 2.21 17.87 -5.02
CA LYS A 140 0.76 18.15 -4.98
C LYS A 140 0.00 17.08 -4.22
N MET A 141 0.48 15.84 -4.27
CA MET A 141 -0.10 14.75 -3.49
C MET A 141 0.11 14.99 -2.00
N VAL A 142 1.30 15.42 -1.59
CA VAL A 142 1.60 15.77 -0.19
C VAL A 142 0.61 16.79 0.37
N ASP A 143 0.36 17.87 -0.38
CA ASP A 143 -0.58 18.92 0.01
C ASP A 143 -2.01 18.40 0.09
N ALA A 144 -2.42 17.57 -0.88
CA ALA A 144 -3.73 16.93 -0.89
C ALA A 144 -3.94 16.02 0.35
N VAL A 145 -2.91 15.27 0.77
CA VAL A 145 -2.95 14.44 1.97
C VAL A 145 -3.19 15.30 3.21
N GLN A 146 -2.44 16.39 3.35
CA GLN A 146 -2.57 17.26 4.52
C GLN A 146 -3.94 17.95 4.57
N ALA A 147 -4.48 18.33 3.41
CA ALA A 147 -5.83 18.86 3.31
C ALA A 147 -6.89 17.83 3.71
N ALA A 148 -6.83 16.60 3.18
CA ALA A 148 -7.75 15.51 3.54
C ALA A 148 -7.61 15.09 5.02
N ARG A 149 -6.42 15.22 5.62
CA ARG A 149 -6.22 15.00 7.06
C ARG A 149 -6.94 16.03 7.92
N LYS A 150 -7.07 17.26 7.44
CA LYS A 150 -7.71 18.37 8.16
C LYS A 150 -9.20 18.50 7.85
N ASN A 151 -9.68 17.91 6.76
CA ASN A 151 -11.07 17.99 6.29
C ASN A 151 -11.74 16.60 6.27
N PRO A 152 -12.59 16.27 7.27
CA PRO A 152 -13.30 14.99 7.34
C PRO A 152 -14.24 14.71 6.15
N GLU A 153 -14.82 15.75 5.55
CA GLU A 153 -15.73 15.60 4.41
C GLU A 153 -14.94 15.24 3.14
N LEU A 154 -13.83 15.94 2.91
CA LEU A 154 -12.91 15.60 1.83
C LEU A 154 -12.39 14.16 1.99
N ARG A 155 -12.01 13.75 3.21
CA ARG A 155 -11.57 12.37 3.48
C ARG A 155 -12.61 11.32 3.09
N ARG A 156 -13.86 11.50 3.50
CA ARG A 156 -14.98 10.59 3.16
C ARG A 156 -15.18 10.50 1.65
N ARG A 157 -15.14 11.64 0.96
CA ARG A 157 -15.35 11.71 -0.48
C ARG A 157 -14.25 10.99 -1.27
N VAL A 158 -12.98 11.16 -0.89
CA VAL A 158 -11.88 10.41 -1.52
C VAL A 158 -11.99 8.91 -1.22
N ALA A 159 -12.38 8.54 0.00
CA ALA A 159 -12.58 7.13 0.35
C ALA A 159 -13.71 6.48 -0.46
N GLU A 160 -14.81 7.19 -0.74
CA GLU A 160 -15.87 6.72 -1.65
C GLU A 160 -15.35 6.48 -3.07
N LEU A 161 -14.52 7.38 -3.61
CA LEU A 161 -13.90 7.19 -4.92
C LEU A 161 -12.97 5.97 -4.93
N PHE A 162 -12.20 5.77 -3.86
CA PHE A 162 -11.30 4.63 -3.69
C PHE A 162 -12.07 3.30 -3.66
N LYS A 163 -13.17 3.22 -2.91
CA LYS A 163 -14.03 2.02 -2.86
C LYS A 163 -14.60 1.62 -4.21
N ARG A 164 -14.87 2.61 -5.07
CA ARG A 164 -15.46 2.39 -6.40
C ARG A 164 -14.43 1.94 -7.44
N GLY A 165 -13.14 1.85 -7.08
CA GLY A 165 -12.07 1.41 -8.00
C GLY A 165 -11.94 2.28 -9.25
N GLN A 166 -12.39 3.54 -9.21
CA GLN A 166 -12.45 4.39 -10.39
C GLN A 166 -11.06 4.92 -10.76
N THR A 167 -10.67 4.76 -12.01
CA THR A 167 -9.44 5.35 -12.54
C THR A 167 -9.50 6.87 -12.62
N GLY A 168 -8.31 7.49 -12.53
CA GLY A 168 -8.17 8.94 -12.45
C GLY A 168 -8.62 9.55 -11.12
N MET A 169 -8.79 8.74 -10.06
CA MET A 169 -9.22 9.18 -8.74
C MET A 169 -8.43 10.40 -8.25
N MET A 170 -7.10 10.34 -8.26
CA MET A 170 -6.28 11.44 -7.74
C MET A 170 -6.40 12.71 -8.59
N THR A 171 -6.50 12.61 -9.91
CA THR A 171 -6.72 13.77 -10.79
C THR A 171 -8.08 14.44 -10.50
N ARG A 172 -9.14 13.65 -10.32
CA ARG A 172 -10.47 14.17 -9.98
C ARG A 172 -10.51 14.79 -8.59
N VAL A 173 -9.83 14.19 -7.63
CA VAL A 173 -9.69 14.74 -6.27
C VAL A 173 -8.95 16.09 -6.31
N LEU A 174 -7.86 16.17 -7.08
CA LEU A 174 -7.09 17.41 -7.23
C LEU A 174 -7.86 18.51 -8.00
N ASP A 175 -8.70 18.16 -8.96
CA ASP A 175 -9.55 19.12 -9.68
C ASP A 175 -10.73 19.61 -8.84
N GLU A 176 -11.25 18.80 -7.91
CA GLU A 176 -12.29 19.21 -6.94
C GLU A 176 -11.75 20.05 -5.77
N MET A 177 -10.41 20.11 -5.61
CA MET A 177 -9.74 20.94 -4.59
C MET A 177 -9.42 22.37 -5.08
N LYS A 178 -9.71 22.69 -6.35
CA LYS A 178 -9.62 24.04 -6.91
C LYS A 178 -10.94 24.78 -6.76
#